data_AF-A0A1B1PVW0-F1
#
_entry.id   AF-A0A1B1PVW0-F1
#
_cell.length_a   1.000
_cell.length_b   1.000
_cell.length_c   1.000
_cell.angle_alpha   90.00
_cell.angle_beta   90.00
_cell.angle_gamma   90.00
#
_symmetry.space_group_name_H-M   'P 1'
#
loop_
_entity.id
_entity.type
_entity.pdbx_description
1 polymer ?
#
loop_
_entity_poly.entity_id
_entity_poly.type
_entity_poly.pdbx_seq_one_letter_code
_entity_poly.pdbx_strand_id
1 'polypeptide(L)'
;MVASATALSAARIIAGRFLPVLLGKLSGSRAGDLAERVVSTAAGVVGLPLDASVDEIVAKLGDDPEAERRFTLAMMEIERDVYRLELEDRRAARESQNARGQQRADMMLKMVVTGLLACILAVVALGMVGMENDTARASLIALLTTIAGALLKMFSDAFAFEFGSSRGSKNKDEQIEEFNQALLAVGRKQQDRTQEMLRENLDKRTVVAVEAEASATTVAAAPGKRDFVAELEAEAAA
;
A
#
# COMPACT_ATOMS: atom_id res chain seq x y z
N MET A 1 -13.23 31.83 5.25
CA MET A 1 -13.21 30.95 6.45
C MET A 1 -14.60 30.53 6.94
N VAL A 2 -15.72 31.19 6.60
CA VAL A 2 -17.06 30.75 7.05
C VAL A 2 -17.54 29.49 6.30
N ALA A 3 -17.19 29.34 5.01
CA ALA A 3 -17.59 28.19 4.20
C ALA A 3 -17.03 26.84 4.68
N SER A 4 -15.87 26.84 5.35
CA SER A 4 -15.25 25.59 5.83
C SER A 4 -15.94 25.02 7.07
N ALA A 5 -16.55 25.86 7.91
CA ALA A 5 -17.24 25.40 9.11
C ALA A 5 -18.58 24.72 8.77
N THR A 6 -19.33 25.29 7.82
CA THR A 6 -20.60 24.74 7.33
C THR A 6 -20.39 23.46 6.52
N ALA A 7 -19.36 23.42 5.67
CA ALA A 7 -18.98 22.21 4.94
C ALA A 7 -18.58 21.08 5.92
N LEU A 8 -17.86 21.40 7.00
CA LEU A 8 -17.43 20.42 8.00
C LEU A 8 -18.61 19.82 8.78
N SER A 9 -19.59 20.63 9.18
CA SER A 9 -20.80 20.11 9.84
C SER A 9 -21.63 19.26 8.88
N ALA A 10 -21.79 19.71 7.63
CA ALA A 10 -22.50 18.97 6.58
C ALA A 10 -21.86 17.60 6.32
N ALA A 11 -20.55 17.59 6.11
CA ALA A 11 -19.78 16.38 5.89
C ALA A 11 -19.86 15.41 7.06
N ARG A 12 -19.88 15.90 8.32
CA ARG A 12 -20.04 15.03 9.50
C ARG A 12 -21.41 14.37 9.57
N ILE A 13 -22.48 15.09 9.20
CA ILE A 13 -23.83 14.52 9.17
C ILE A 13 -23.92 13.43 8.10
N ILE A 14 -23.45 13.72 6.89
CA ILE A 14 -23.43 12.77 5.77
C ILE A 14 -22.55 11.57 6.11
N ALA A 15 -21.29 11.79 6.50
CA ALA A 15 -20.36 10.72 6.84
C ALA A 15 -20.82 9.92 8.05
N GLY A 16 -21.41 10.54 9.08
CA GLY A 16 -21.89 9.84 10.25
C GLY A 16 -22.99 8.81 9.95
N ARG A 17 -23.82 9.10 8.94
CA ARG A 17 -24.89 8.19 8.52
C ARG A 17 -24.41 7.08 7.59
N PHE A 18 -23.54 7.40 6.64
CA PHE A 18 -23.19 6.48 5.55
C PHE A 18 -21.78 5.87 5.67
N LEU A 19 -20.81 6.58 6.26
CA LEU A 19 -19.42 6.13 6.42
C LEU A 19 -18.80 6.58 7.76
N PRO A 20 -19.13 5.92 8.88
CA PRO A 20 -18.66 6.33 10.20
C PRO A 20 -17.13 6.33 10.35
N VAL A 21 -16.42 5.55 9.53
CA VAL A 21 -14.94 5.50 9.50
C VAL A 21 -14.32 6.85 9.14
N LEU A 22 -15.00 7.69 8.34
CA LEU A 22 -14.48 9.00 7.93
C LEU A 22 -14.60 10.07 9.01
N LEU A 23 -15.40 9.85 10.07
CA LEU A 23 -15.57 10.84 11.15
C LEU A 23 -14.26 11.19 11.83
N GLY A 24 -13.37 10.21 12.03
CA GLY A 24 -12.03 10.45 12.56
C GLY A 24 -11.19 11.36 11.67
N LYS A 25 -11.25 11.15 10.35
CA LYS A 25 -10.47 11.91 9.36
C LYS A 25 -10.95 13.36 9.19
N LEU A 26 -12.24 13.62 9.46
CA LEU A 26 -12.84 14.96 9.49
C LEU A 26 -12.47 15.80 10.75
N SER A 27 -11.48 15.37 11.53
CA SER A 27 -10.93 16.13 12.67
C SER A 27 -9.48 16.57 12.47
N GLY A 28 -8.82 16.12 11.39
CA GLY A 28 -7.41 16.38 11.13
C GLY A 28 -7.12 17.76 10.51
N SER A 29 -5.84 18.01 10.25
CA SER A 29 -5.36 19.26 9.62
C SER A 29 -5.91 19.50 8.21
N ARG A 30 -6.40 18.46 7.53
CA ARG A 30 -7.03 18.51 6.19
C ARG A 30 -8.56 18.35 6.23
N ALA A 31 -9.18 18.52 7.39
CA ALA A 31 -10.61 18.30 7.56
C ALA A 31 -11.48 19.18 6.65
N GLY A 32 -11.04 20.41 6.34
CA GLY A 32 -11.75 21.32 5.44
C GLY A 32 -11.84 20.78 4.02
N ASP A 33 -10.70 20.46 3.41
CA ASP A 33 -10.63 19.94 2.03
C ASP A 33 -11.38 18.61 1.89
N LEU A 34 -11.28 17.74 2.90
CA LEU A 34 -12.00 16.48 2.92
C LEU A 34 -13.52 16.70 3.03
N ALA A 35 -13.95 17.62 3.90
CA ALA A 35 -15.36 17.94 4.06
C ALA A 35 -15.98 18.49 2.78
N GLU A 36 -15.28 19.39 2.09
CA GLU A 36 -15.71 19.94 0.81
C GLU A 36 -15.87 18.84 -0.24
N ARG A 37 -14.89 17.92 -0.35
CA ARG A 37 -14.97 16.77 -1.26
C ARG A 37 -16.12 15.81 -0.94
N VAL A 38 -16.39 15.56 0.34
CA VAL A 38 -17.51 14.70 0.77
C VAL A 38 -18.84 15.32 0.34
N VAL A 39 -19.04 16.60 0.62
CA VAL A 39 -20.27 17.32 0.26
C VAL A 39 -20.43 17.42 -1.26
N SER A 40 -19.36 17.77 -1.99
CA SER A 40 -19.41 17.90 -3.45
C SER A 40 -19.72 16.58 -4.14
N THR A 41 -19.16 15.48 -3.63
CA THR A 41 -19.40 14.14 -4.16
C THR A 41 -20.82 13.67 -3.85
N ALA A 42 -21.30 13.92 -2.62
CA ALA A 42 -22.68 13.60 -2.24
C ALA A 42 -23.69 14.33 -3.15
N ALA A 43 -23.55 15.65 -3.29
CA ALA A 43 -24.39 16.48 -4.16
C ALA A 43 -24.32 16.04 -5.63
N GLY A 44 -23.12 15.75 -6.13
CA GLY A 44 -22.91 15.29 -7.50
C GLY A 44 -23.56 13.94 -7.82
N VAL A 45 -23.55 12.99 -6.88
CA VAL A 45 -24.15 11.67 -7.08
C VAL A 45 -25.68 11.74 -7.14
N VAL A 46 -26.30 12.61 -6.33
CA VAL A 46 -27.76 12.83 -6.31
C VAL A 46 -28.24 13.87 -7.35
N GLY A 47 -27.32 14.52 -8.07
CA GLY A 47 -27.63 15.52 -9.09
C GLY A 47 -28.20 16.83 -8.53
N LEU A 48 -27.88 17.16 -7.28
CA LEU A 48 -28.26 18.43 -6.65
C LEU A 48 -27.16 19.48 -6.81
N PRO A 49 -27.49 20.77 -6.84
CA PRO A 49 -26.48 21.82 -6.84
C PRO A 49 -25.74 21.88 -5.49
N LEU A 50 -24.53 22.44 -5.49
CA LEU A 50 -23.64 22.47 -4.31
C LEU A 50 -24.18 23.33 -3.15
N ASP A 51 -25.14 24.21 -3.43
CA ASP A 51 -25.84 25.05 -2.47
C ASP A 51 -27.11 24.41 -1.90
N ALA A 52 -27.47 23.19 -2.34
CA ALA A 52 -28.59 22.44 -1.80
C ALA A 52 -28.42 22.18 -0.30
N SER A 53 -29.55 22.11 0.41
CA SER A 53 -29.52 21.86 1.85
C SER A 53 -28.97 20.45 2.15
N VAL A 54 -28.22 20.33 3.24
CA VAL A 54 -27.62 19.04 3.66
C VAL A 54 -28.71 17.99 3.89
N ASP A 55 -29.84 18.39 4.45
CA ASP A 55 -30.97 17.49 4.71
C ASP A 55 -31.59 16.95 3.42
N GLU A 56 -31.66 17.77 2.37
CA GLU A 56 -32.14 17.34 1.05
C GLU A 56 -31.17 16.35 0.40
N ILE A 57 -29.85 16.59 0.50
CA ILE A 57 -28.83 15.65 0.02
C ILE A 57 -28.96 14.31 0.75
N VAL A 58 -29.07 14.33 2.09
CA VAL A 58 -29.19 13.11 2.91
C VAL A 58 -30.49 12.36 2.62
N ALA A 59 -31.60 13.07 2.43
CA ALA A 59 -32.88 12.48 2.08
C ALA A 59 -32.80 11.76 0.72
N LYS A 60 -32.35 12.46 -0.34
CA LYS A 60 -32.21 11.85 -1.67
C LYS A 60 -31.23 10.68 -1.70
N LEU A 61 -30.15 10.77 -0.94
CA LEU A 61 -29.16 9.69 -0.85
C LEU A 61 -29.74 8.44 -0.15
N GLY A 62 -30.67 8.63 0.79
CA GLY A 62 -31.38 7.54 1.46
C GLY A 62 -32.54 6.96 0.65
N ASP A 63 -33.16 7.77 -0.23
CA ASP A 63 -34.30 7.36 -1.05
C ASP A 63 -33.89 6.56 -2.30
N ASP A 64 -32.66 6.73 -2.78
CA ASP A 64 -32.11 6.04 -3.96
C ASP A 64 -30.96 5.08 -3.59
N PRO A 65 -31.20 3.76 -3.56
CA PRO A 65 -30.16 2.76 -3.29
C PRO A 65 -29.01 2.74 -4.30
N GLU A 66 -29.22 3.20 -5.54
CA GLU A 66 -28.15 3.31 -6.53
C GLU A 66 -27.26 4.53 -6.27
N ALA A 67 -27.84 5.65 -5.85
CA ALA A 67 -27.08 6.81 -5.41
C ALA A 67 -26.23 6.47 -4.17
N GLU A 68 -26.77 5.75 -3.19
CA GLU A 68 -26.02 5.33 -2.00
C GLU A 68 -24.80 4.46 -2.37
N ARG A 69 -24.97 3.48 -3.27
CA ARG A 69 -23.87 2.64 -3.76
C ARG A 69 -22.80 3.46 -4.47
N ARG A 70 -23.19 4.36 -5.37
CA ARG A 70 -22.25 5.24 -6.10
C ARG A 70 -21.48 6.16 -5.15
N PHE A 71 -22.17 6.74 -4.17
CA PHE A 71 -21.55 7.57 -3.14
C PHE A 71 -20.55 6.77 -2.30
N THR A 72 -20.92 5.57 -1.87
CA THR A 72 -20.03 4.69 -1.10
C THR A 72 -18.74 4.38 -1.87
N LEU A 73 -18.84 4.04 -3.16
CA LEU A 73 -17.68 3.80 -4.01
C LEU A 73 -16.79 5.05 -4.14
N ALA A 74 -17.40 6.22 -4.38
CA ALA A 74 -16.65 7.48 -4.48
C ALA A 74 -15.95 7.84 -3.15
N MET A 75 -16.56 7.52 -2.01
CA MET A 75 -15.96 7.73 -0.70
C MET A 75 -14.78 6.78 -0.44
N MET A 76 -14.84 5.53 -0.91
CA MET A 76 -13.70 4.60 -0.86
C MET A 76 -12.53 5.11 -1.71
N GLU A 77 -12.79 5.76 -2.86
CA GLU A 77 -11.74 6.37 -3.68
C GLU A 77 -11.06 7.55 -2.97
N ILE A 78 -11.86 8.44 -2.37
CA ILE A 78 -11.32 9.55 -1.56
C ILE A 78 -10.50 9.02 -0.39
N GLU A 79 -10.99 7.98 0.29
CA GLU A 79 -10.28 7.35 1.39
C GLU A 79 -8.94 6.77 0.96
N ARG A 80 -8.92 6.04 -0.17
CA ARG A 80 -7.69 5.51 -0.77
C ARG A 80 -6.69 6.62 -1.08
N ASP A 81 -7.16 7.74 -1.63
CA ASP A 81 -6.30 8.87 -1.98
C ASP A 81 -5.72 9.55 -0.73
N VAL A 82 -6.52 9.72 0.33
CA VAL A 82 -6.03 10.21 1.63
C VAL A 82 -4.95 9.29 2.20
N TYR A 83 -5.20 7.98 2.20
CA TYR A 83 -4.21 6.99 2.66
C TYR A 83 -2.92 7.03 1.83
N ARG A 84 -3.04 7.18 0.51
CA ARG A 84 -1.88 7.29 -0.37
C ARG A 84 -1.04 8.51 -0.01
N LEU A 85 -1.67 9.67 0.18
CA LEU A 85 -0.96 10.90 0.58
C LEU A 85 -0.29 10.76 1.94
N GLU A 86 -0.92 10.11 2.92
CA GLU A 86 -0.30 9.84 4.23
C GLU A 86 0.90 8.89 4.12
N LEU A 87 0.82 7.87 3.26
CA LEU A 87 1.94 6.96 3.00
C LEU A 87 3.09 7.67 2.31
N GLU A 88 2.79 8.53 1.33
CA GLU A 88 3.79 9.34 0.63
C GLU A 88 4.48 10.32 1.60
N ASP A 89 3.74 10.98 2.48
CA ASP A 89 4.30 11.86 3.52
C ASP A 89 5.23 11.10 4.48
N ARG A 90 4.79 9.92 4.96
CA ARG A 90 5.62 9.06 5.81
C ARG A 90 6.87 8.56 5.10
N ARG A 91 6.78 8.22 3.81
CA ARG A 91 7.93 7.81 3.00
C ARG A 91 8.90 8.97 2.83
N ALA A 92 8.43 10.15 2.44
CA ALA A 92 9.24 11.35 2.31
C ALA A 92 9.92 11.72 3.65
N ALA A 93 9.20 11.61 4.77
CA ALA A 93 9.77 11.82 6.09
C ALA A 93 10.91 10.82 6.39
N ARG A 94 10.72 9.52 6.11
CA ARG A 94 11.76 8.49 6.29
C ARG A 94 12.96 8.70 5.36
N GLU A 95 12.72 9.03 4.10
CA GLU A 95 13.76 9.35 3.12
C GLU A 95 14.56 10.57 3.56
N SER A 96 13.90 11.62 4.05
CA SER A 96 14.57 12.81 4.58
C SER A 96 15.42 12.50 5.82
N GLN A 97 14.97 11.60 6.69
CA GLN A 97 15.74 11.14 7.84
C GLN A 97 16.94 10.29 7.41
N ASN A 98 16.79 9.43 6.41
CA ASN A 98 17.88 8.64 5.87
C ASN A 98 18.94 9.53 5.19
N ALA A 99 18.51 10.49 4.38
CA ALA A 99 19.40 11.43 3.70
C ALA A 99 20.17 12.33 4.69
N ARG A 100 19.48 12.83 5.73
CA ARG A 100 20.11 13.66 6.78
C ARG A 100 20.93 12.82 7.76
N GLY A 101 20.53 11.58 8.02
CA GLY A 101 21.20 10.65 8.91
C GLY A 101 22.59 10.28 8.39
N GLN A 102 22.69 9.96 7.09
CA GLN A 102 23.98 9.67 6.44
C GLN A 102 24.97 10.84 6.56
N GLN A 103 24.53 12.07 6.31
CA GLN A 103 25.41 13.24 6.42
C GLN A 103 25.87 13.53 7.86
N ARG A 104 25.00 13.32 8.85
CA ARG A 104 25.35 13.52 10.26
C ARG A 104 26.33 12.47 10.76
N ALA A 105 26.11 11.20 10.39
CA ALA A 105 26.99 10.10 10.75
C ALA A 105 28.39 10.29 10.13
N ASP A 106 28.47 10.63 8.84
CA ASP A 106 29.75 10.89 8.16
C ASP A 106 30.51 12.07 8.79
N MET A 107 29.80 13.15 9.15
CA MET A 107 30.43 14.31 9.78
C MET A 107 30.93 13.98 11.20
N MET A 108 30.16 13.23 11.98
CA MET A 108 30.56 12.77 13.31
C MET A 108 31.78 11.86 13.24
N LEU A 109 31.79 10.90 12.31
CA LEU A 109 32.92 9.99 12.10
C LEU A 109 34.19 10.77 11.70
N LYS A 110 34.08 11.72 10.76
CA LYS A 110 35.20 12.59 10.36
C LYS A 110 35.78 13.34 11.55
N MET A 111 34.95 13.98 12.38
CA MET A 111 35.40 14.72 13.55
C MET A 111 36.12 13.83 14.56
N VAL A 112 35.58 12.63 14.83
CA VAL A 112 36.20 11.66 15.75
C VAL A 112 37.54 11.17 15.21
N VAL A 113 37.63 10.81 13.93
CA VAL A 113 38.89 10.39 13.29
C VAL A 113 39.93 11.50 13.32
N THR A 114 39.55 12.74 13.00
CA THR A 114 40.48 13.88 13.06
C THR A 114 40.94 14.19 14.48
N GLY A 115 40.06 14.07 15.47
CA GLY A 115 40.39 14.28 16.88
C GLY A 115 41.36 13.22 17.40
N LEU A 116 41.15 11.95 17.04
CA LEU A 116 42.06 10.86 17.37
C LEU A 116 43.44 11.06 16.73
N LEU A 117 43.48 11.44 15.45
CA LEU A 117 44.73 11.73 14.74
C LEU A 117 45.49 12.88 15.41
N ALA A 118 44.80 13.94 15.82
CA ALA A 118 45.38 15.07 16.53
C ALA A 118 45.96 14.65 17.90
N CYS A 119 45.27 13.79 18.66
CA CYS A 119 45.79 13.24 19.91
C CYS A 119 47.07 12.42 19.68
N ILE A 120 47.12 11.57 18.66
CA ILE A 120 48.32 10.78 18.32
C ILE A 120 49.47 11.72 17.93
N LEU A 121 49.23 12.72 17.08
CA LEU A 121 50.23 13.71 16.69
C LEU A 121 50.75 14.50 17.89
N ALA A 122 49.89 14.89 18.84
CA ALA A 122 50.29 15.58 20.05
C ALA A 122 51.22 14.71 20.94
N VAL A 123 50.91 13.42 21.11
CA VAL A 123 51.78 12.47 21.83
C VAL A 123 53.14 12.35 21.14
N VAL A 124 53.17 12.19 19.82
CA VAL A 124 54.41 12.04 19.04
C VAL A 124 55.24 13.33 19.10
N ALA A 125 54.60 14.48 18.94
CA ALA A 125 55.27 15.78 19.02
C ALA A 125 55.89 16.02 20.41
N LEU A 126 55.14 15.76 21.50
CA LEU A 126 55.68 15.85 22.85
C LEU A 126 56.81 14.83 23.10
N GLY A 127 56.69 13.63 22.53
CA GLY A 127 57.71 12.59 22.62
C GLY A 127 59.03 12.98 21.93
N MET A 128 58.96 13.74 20.84
CA MET A 128 60.14 14.25 20.13
C MET A 128 60.78 15.48 20.78
N VAL A 129 60.01 16.29 21.52
CA VAL A 129 60.50 17.54 22.14
C VAL A 129 61.36 17.31 23.39
N GLY A 130 61.54 16.06 23.85
CA GLY A 130 62.56 15.74 24.85
C GLY A 130 62.34 16.45 26.20
N MET A 131 61.13 16.34 26.76
CA MET A 131 60.88 16.85 28.11
C MET A 131 61.74 16.10 29.15
N GLU A 132 62.67 16.79 29.81
CA GLU A 132 63.55 16.25 30.86
C GLU A 132 62.83 15.91 32.18
N ASN A 133 61.58 16.36 32.36
CA ASN A 133 60.80 16.13 33.58
C ASN A 133 59.91 14.87 33.46
N ASP A 134 60.38 13.76 34.02
CA ASP A 134 59.69 12.45 33.99
C ASP A 134 58.27 12.47 34.58
N THR A 135 58.04 13.26 35.64
CA THR A 135 56.73 13.36 36.30
C THR A 135 55.67 14.06 35.45
N ALA A 136 56.06 15.12 34.72
CA ALA A 136 55.15 15.83 33.81
C ALA A 136 54.81 14.99 32.58
N ARG A 137 55.77 14.18 32.09
CA ARG A 137 55.56 13.26 30.98
C ARG A 137 54.57 12.14 31.35
N ALA A 138 54.72 11.55 32.53
CA ALA A 138 53.83 10.49 33.01
C ALA A 138 52.37 10.96 33.15
N SER A 139 52.15 12.17 33.69
CA SER A 139 50.79 12.72 33.86
C SER A 139 50.12 13.05 32.52
N LEU A 140 50.87 13.57 31.54
CA LEU A 140 50.36 13.84 30.19
C LEU A 140 50.01 12.55 29.43
N ILE A 141 50.83 11.50 29.55
CA ILE A 141 50.52 10.20 28.94
C ILE A 141 49.26 9.58 29.55
N ALA A 142 49.10 9.67 30.88
CA ALA A 142 47.90 9.19 31.55
C ALA A 142 46.63 9.92 31.07
N LEU A 143 46.68 11.26 30.98
CA LEU A 143 45.58 12.08 30.50
C LEU A 143 45.23 11.77 29.03
N LEU A 144 46.23 11.63 28.16
CA LEU A 144 46.04 11.28 26.76
C LEU A 144 45.46 9.87 26.59
N THR A 145 45.87 8.92 27.44
CA THR A 145 45.31 7.56 27.45
C THR A 145 43.84 7.55 27.86
N THR A 146 43.45 8.35 28.87
CA THR A 146 42.05 8.48 29.27
C THR A 146 41.19 9.11 28.17
N ILE A 147 41.68 10.18 27.52
CA ILE A 147 40.98 10.83 26.40
C ILE A 147 40.85 9.86 25.21
N ALA A 148 41.92 9.13 24.87
CA ALA A 148 41.90 8.13 23.83
C ALA A 148 40.88 7.01 24.13
N GLY A 149 40.80 6.55 25.37
CA GLY A 149 39.80 5.57 25.81
C GLY A 149 38.35 6.07 25.67
N ALA A 150 38.09 7.33 26.04
CA ALA A 150 36.78 7.95 25.89
C ALA A 150 36.38 8.11 24.40
N LEU A 151 37.31 8.54 23.55
CA LEU A 151 37.10 8.63 22.10
C LEU A 151 36.87 7.26 21.46
N LEU A 152 37.60 6.23 21.89
CA LEU A 152 37.44 4.87 21.40
C LEU A 152 36.06 4.30 21.77
N LYS A 153 35.55 4.60 22.97
CA LYS A 153 34.18 4.25 23.36
C LYS A 153 33.14 4.93 22.46
N MET A 154 33.28 6.24 22.23
CA MET A 154 32.37 6.97 21.32
C MET A 154 32.42 6.44 19.88
N PHE A 155 33.60 6.02 19.42
CA PHE A 155 33.76 5.36 18.13
C PHE A 155 33.06 4.00 18.10
N SER A 156 33.23 3.17 19.15
CA SER A 156 32.51 1.90 19.28
C SER A 156 30.99 2.09 19.25
N ASP A 157 30.48 3.12 19.93
CA ASP A 157 29.04 3.42 19.96
C ASP A 157 28.54 3.88 18.58
N ALA A 158 29.34 4.67 17.84
CA ALA A 158 29.03 5.07 16.47
C ALA A 158 29.04 3.89 15.48
N PHE A 159 30.00 2.97 15.63
CA PHE A 159 30.02 1.71 14.86
C PHE A 159 28.84 0.82 15.23
N ALA A 160 28.50 0.69 16.51
CA ALA A 160 27.35 -0.07 16.94
C ALA A 160 26.04 0.54 16.41
N PHE A 161 25.94 1.87 16.31
CA PHE A 161 24.81 2.53 15.68
C PHE A 161 24.70 2.21 14.19
N GLU A 162 25.80 2.36 13.42
CA GLU A 162 25.74 2.15 11.97
C GLU A 162 25.71 0.68 11.54
N PHE A 163 26.43 -0.18 12.24
CA PHE A 163 26.51 -1.60 11.91
C PHE A 163 25.50 -2.46 12.69
N GLY A 164 25.05 -2.01 13.86
CA GLY A 164 24.14 -2.78 14.73
C GLY A 164 22.65 -2.55 14.47
N SER A 165 22.24 -1.36 14.01
CA SER A 165 20.80 -1.04 13.84
C SER A 165 20.38 -0.78 12.39
N SER A 166 21.18 -0.03 11.63
CA SER A 166 20.81 0.48 10.29
C SER A 166 20.82 -0.58 9.18
N ARG A 167 21.77 -1.53 9.22
CA ARG A 167 21.88 -2.59 8.19
C ARG A 167 20.95 -3.78 8.41
N GLY A 168 20.61 -4.06 9.66
CA GLY A 168 19.69 -5.15 10.01
C GLY A 168 18.26 -4.92 9.54
N SER A 169 17.78 -3.66 9.52
CA SER A 169 16.44 -3.32 9.01
C SER A 169 16.41 -3.34 7.48
N LYS A 170 17.39 -2.73 6.80
CA LYS A 170 17.41 -2.68 5.33
C LYS A 170 17.40 -4.08 4.68
N ASN A 171 18.18 -5.00 5.22
CA ASN A 171 18.22 -6.37 4.73
C ASN A 171 16.90 -7.12 5.01
N LYS A 172 16.19 -6.78 6.09
CA LYS A 172 14.84 -7.31 6.37
C LYS A 172 13.79 -6.67 5.47
N ASP A 173 13.88 -5.38 5.19
CA ASP A 173 12.97 -4.66 4.31
C ASP A 173 13.10 -5.19 2.87
N GLU A 174 14.33 -5.42 2.38
CA GLU A 174 14.58 -6.10 1.08
C GLU A 174 14.02 -7.53 1.08
N GLN A 175 14.26 -8.32 2.13
CA GLN A 175 13.69 -9.67 2.24
C GLN A 175 12.16 -9.67 2.31
N ILE A 176 11.55 -8.69 2.99
CA ILE A 176 10.10 -8.54 3.06
C ILE A 176 9.53 -8.12 1.71
N GLU A 177 10.21 -7.24 0.98
CA GLU A 177 9.80 -6.82 -0.35
C GLU A 177 9.93 -7.96 -1.37
N GLU A 178 11.03 -8.71 -1.35
CA GLU A 178 11.21 -9.93 -2.14
C GLU A 178 10.16 -10.99 -1.79
N PHE A 179 9.87 -11.21 -0.51
CA PHE A 179 8.84 -12.13 -0.04
C PHE A 179 7.44 -11.71 -0.50
N ASN A 180 7.11 -10.41 -0.42
CA ASN A 180 5.84 -9.87 -0.92
C ASN A 180 5.71 -10.03 -2.44
N GLN A 181 6.78 -9.78 -3.20
CA GLN A 181 6.79 -10.01 -4.64
C GLN A 181 6.62 -11.48 -4.99
N ALA A 182 7.26 -12.39 -4.24
CA ALA A 182 7.11 -13.83 -4.39
C ALA A 182 5.67 -14.28 -4.08
N LEU A 183 5.05 -13.76 -3.01
CA LEU A 183 3.65 -14.01 -2.67
C LEU A 183 2.70 -13.56 -3.79
N LEU A 184 2.90 -12.37 -4.35
CA LEU A 184 2.10 -11.87 -5.48
C LEU A 184 2.28 -12.72 -6.74
N ALA A 185 3.48 -13.24 -6.99
CA ALA A 185 3.74 -14.15 -8.10
C ALA A 185 3.02 -15.50 -7.92
N VAL A 186 3.00 -16.05 -6.69
CA VAL A 186 2.27 -17.28 -6.37
C VAL A 186 0.76 -17.08 -6.51
N GLY A 187 0.23 -15.95 -6.01
CA GLY A 187 -1.18 -15.61 -6.13
C GLY A 187 -1.64 -15.53 -7.60
N ARG A 188 -0.86 -14.86 -8.46
CA ARG A 188 -1.13 -14.80 -9.91
C ARG A 188 -1.15 -16.19 -10.55
N LYS A 189 -0.16 -17.04 -10.26
CA LYS A 189 -0.13 -18.43 -10.78
C LYS A 189 -1.34 -19.26 -10.36
N GLN A 190 -1.85 -19.08 -9.14
CA GLN A 190 -3.06 -19.77 -8.69
C GLN A 190 -4.31 -19.26 -9.41
N GLN A 191 -4.39 -17.95 -9.66
CA GLN A 191 -5.48 -17.35 -10.40
C GLN A 191 -5.49 -17.84 -11.85
N ASP A 192 -4.33 -17.89 -12.51
CA ASP A 192 -4.17 -18.38 -13.88
C ASP A 192 -4.58 -19.86 -13.98
N ARG A 193 -4.12 -20.72 -13.06
CA ARG A 193 -4.55 -22.13 -13.02
C ARG A 193 -6.04 -22.29 -12.83
N THR A 194 -6.64 -21.46 -11.97
CA THR A 194 -8.09 -21.50 -11.74
C THR A 194 -8.85 -21.12 -13.00
N GLN A 195 -8.39 -20.09 -13.72
CA GLN A 195 -8.99 -19.71 -15.01
C GLN A 195 -8.82 -20.79 -16.08
N GLU A 196 -7.67 -21.45 -16.13
CA GLU A 196 -7.40 -22.53 -17.07
C GLU A 196 -8.31 -23.74 -16.80
N MET A 197 -8.47 -24.15 -15.54
CA MET A 197 -9.42 -25.21 -15.16
C MET A 197 -10.86 -24.84 -15.50
N LEU A 198 -11.25 -23.58 -15.34
CA LEU A 198 -12.60 -23.12 -15.71
C LEU A 198 -12.82 -23.19 -17.23
N ARG A 199 -11.83 -22.80 -18.03
CA ARG A 199 -11.89 -22.92 -19.49
C ARG A 199 -11.96 -24.37 -19.94
N GLU A 200 -11.12 -25.24 -19.40
CA GLU A 200 -11.12 -26.67 -19.75
C GLU A 200 -12.47 -27.34 -19.40
N ASN A 201 -13.06 -26.98 -18.25
CA ASN A 201 -14.38 -27.50 -17.86
C ASN A 201 -15.52 -26.95 -18.74
N LEU A 202 -15.42 -25.71 -19.21
CA LEU A 202 -16.39 -25.14 -20.16
C LEU A 202 -16.30 -25.86 -21.51
N ASP A 203 -15.09 -26.09 -22.03
CA ASP A 203 -14.89 -26.82 -23.29
C ASP A 203 -15.38 -28.27 -23.20
N LYS A 204 -15.15 -28.97 -22.08
CA LYS A 204 -15.70 -30.31 -21.87
C LYS A 204 -17.23 -30.30 -21.84
N ARG A 205 -17.84 -29.30 -21.22
CA ARG A 205 -19.31 -29.17 -21.16
C ARG A 205 -19.92 -28.83 -22.52
N THR A 206 -19.28 -27.98 -23.32
CA THR A 206 -19.76 -27.65 -24.67
C THR A 206 -19.66 -28.86 -25.60
N VAL A 207 -18.56 -29.63 -25.54
CA VAL A 207 -18.44 -30.89 -26.30
C VAL A 207 -19.53 -31.88 -25.92
N VAL A 208 -19.78 -32.10 -24.62
CA VAL A 208 -20.85 -33.00 -24.15
C VAL A 208 -22.24 -32.52 -24.59
N ALA A 209 -22.49 -31.21 -24.57
CA ALA A 209 -23.76 -30.66 -25.04
C ALA A 209 -23.97 -30.85 -26.56
N VAL A 210 -22.92 -30.66 -27.37
CA VAL A 210 -22.97 -30.87 -28.82
C VAL A 210 -23.15 -32.36 -29.15
N GLU A 211 -22.48 -33.28 -28.44
CA GLU A 211 -22.67 -34.72 -28.60
C GLU A 211 -24.08 -35.18 -28.21
N ALA A 212 -24.67 -34.58 -27.17
CA ALA A 212 -26.04 -34.84 -26.77
C ALA A 212 -27.06 -34.36 -27.82
N GLU A 213 -26.86 -33.18 -28.43
CA GLU A 213 -27.71 -32.68 -29.53
C GLU A 213 -27.56 -33.51 -30.82
N ALA A 214 -26.33 -33.95 -31.15
CA ALA A 214 -26.09 -34.82 -32.30
C ALA A 214 -26.76 -36.19 -32.14
N SER A 215 -26.77 -36.73 -30.92
CA SER A 215 -27.44 -37.99 -30.58
C SER A 215 -28.98 -37.85 -30.57
N ALA A 216 -29.51 -36.70 -30.14
CA ALA A 216 -30.94 -36.42 -30.21
C ALA A 216 -31.44 -36.29 -31.67
N THR A 217 -30.61 -35.73 -32.56
CA THR A 217 -30.96 -35.53 -33.98
C THR A 217 -30.91 -36.85 -34.78
N THR A 218 -30.06 -37.80 -34.39
CA THR A 218 -30.00 -39.12 -35.05
C THR A 218 -31.16 -40.06 -34.67
N VAL A 219 -31.78 -39.88 -33.50
CA VAL A 219 -32.98 -40.66 -33.11
C VAL A 219 -34.26 -40.13 -33.79
N ALA A 220 -34.29 -38.87 -34.23
CA ALA A 220 -35.42 -38.28 -34.96
C ALA A 220 -35.46 -38.64 -36.46
N ALA A 221 -34.42 -39.27 -37.00
CA ALA A 221 -34.27 -39.58 -38.43
C ALA A 221 -34.52 -41.05 -38.79
N ALA A 222 -35.43 -41.73 -38.09
CA ALA A 222 -36.01 -42.99 -38.56
C ALA A 222 -37.44 -42.75 -39.07
N PRO A 223 -37.64 -42.27 -40.32
CA PRO A 223 -38.94 -42.36 -40.94
C PRO A 223 -39.21 -43.84 -41.21
N GLY A 224 -40.09 -44.43 -40.40
CA GLY A 224 -40.74 -45.67 -40.76
C GLY A 224 -41.33 -45.49 -42.15
N LYS A 225 -40.76 -46.18 -43.14
CA LYS A 225 -41.37 -46.38 -44.46
C LYS A 225 -42.73 -47.01 -44.22
N ARG A 226 -43.78 -46.19 -44.13
CA ARG A 226 -45.14 -46.63 -44.41
C ARG A 226 -45.20 -46.78 -45.93
N ASP A 227 -45.20 -48.02 -46.39
CA ASP A 227 -45.46 -48.35 -47.79
C ASP A 227 -46.90 -47.96 -48.13
N PHE A 228 -47.10 -46.70 -48.51
CA PHE A 228 -48.38 -46.16 -48.99
C PHE A 228 -48.91 -46.92 -50.23
N VAL A 229 -48.06 -47.68 -50.91
CA VAL A 229 -48.45 -48.54 -52.03
C VAL A 229 -49.27 -49.74 -51.56
N ALA A 230 -49.00 -50.29 -50.37
CA ALA A 230 -49.77 -51.41 -49.82
C ALA A 230 -51.14 -50.97 -49.28
N GLU A 231 -51.28 -49.71 -48.87
CA GLU A 231 -52.55 -49.17 -48.34
C GLU A 231 -53.51 -48.79 -49.47
N LEU A 232 -53.01 -48.37 -50.65
CA LEU A 232 -53.83 -48.07 -51.83
C LEU A 232 -54.35 -49.31 -52.56
N GLU A 233 -53.64 -50.45 -52.51
CA GLU A 233 -54.11 -51.71 -53.11
C GLU A 233 -55.22 -52.38 -52.27
N ALA A 234 -55.30 -52.09 -50.97
CA ALA A 234 -56.36 -52.60 -50.09
C ALA A 234 -57.68 -51.83 -50.24
N GLU A 235 -57.66 -50.55 -50.62
CA GLU A 235 -58.87 -49.72 -50.80
C GLU A 235 -59.51 -49.89 -52.19
N ALA A 236 -58.78 -50.44 -53.17
CA ALA A 236 -59.32 -50.77 -54.49
C ALA A 236 -59.99 -52.15 -54.57
N ALA A 237 -59.92 -52.95 -53.49
CA ALA A 237 -60.46 -54.32 -53.42
C ALA A 237 -61.72 -54.45 -52.54
N ALA A 238 -62.29 -53.34 -52.07
CA ALA A 238 -63.55 -53.26 -51.32
C ALA A 238 -64.59 -52.45 -52.12
#